data_AF-A0A2N4Z285-F1
#
_entry.id   AF-A0A2N4Z285-F1
#
_cell.length_a   1.000
_cell.length_b   1.000
_cell.length_c   1.000
_cell.angle_alpha   90.00
_cell.angle_beta   90.00
_cell.angle_gamma   90.00
#
_symmetry.space_group_name_H-M   'P 1'
#
loop_
_entity.id
_entity.type
_entity.pdbx_description
1 polymer ?
#
loop_
_entity_poly.entity_id
_entity_poly.type
_entity_poly.pdbx_seq_one_letter_code
_entity_poly.pdbx_strand_id
1 'polypeptide(L)'
;MFPLAHFLRQELRDAPGRASYTLRLTLSCAVLIALFMTLQIPFLAVALIVVFYVSQPNVLMIKLVSVVFFVTVTVALGGVLLIIKWTYDYPLIRLAASVALFFCAIYLMRVLGKLGLAFFVVALAVIYAQTFPSMTSQSEILVRLLLWLWVAINTAILVTLLVNACFQQAFPGNQFKARLAGMLHEVARRLTAPGDEAPPTFGETAAQFNQLQSLFAQASRATPEIAAEPQAWRSRLAATLRCYQLAALLRADEADSEDRQQLSQAVLKLKSALSEEQFDGAIPPLALSGRGINRAVLQEMATLLQQLAQGEPVALPQGEVEKAPLLAPDAWRNPAYLHFALKTLLATLICYVFYTAADWQGLHTIMLSCVIVAQPGLGATMQKTWLRIGGALLATLLALLLIVFVQPWT
;
A
#
# COMPACT_ATOMS: atom_id res chain seq x y z
N MET A 1 24.22 16.40 -17.17
CA MET A 1 24.30 16.46 -15.69
C MET A 1 22.97 16.78 -14.99
N PHE A 2 21.80 16.52 -15.61
CA PHE A 2 20.47 16.79 -15.03
C PHE A 2 19.53 15.58 -14.76
N PRO A 3 19.91 14.28 -14.91
CA PRO A 3 18.96 13.19 -14.72
C PRO A 3 18.52 13.05 -13.24
N LEU A 4 19.41 13.35 -12.29
CA LEU A 4 19.15 13.22 -10.85
C LEU A 4 18.19 14.29 -10.33
N ALA A 5 18.35 15.54 -10.75
CA ALA A 5 17.45 16.63 -10.36
C ALA A 5 16.04 16.46 -10.96
N HIS A 6 15.97 16.00 -12.21
CA HIS A 6 14.68 15.69 -12.84
C HIS A 6 14.01 14.47 -12.19
N PHE A 7 14.78 13.42 -11.91
CA PHE A 7 14.31 12.24 -11.18
C PHE A 7 13.81 12.59 -9.78
N LEU A 8 14.59 13.35 -9.00
CA LEU A 8 14.19 13.82 -7.69
C LEU A 8 12.94 14.69 -7.78
N ARG A 9 12.85 15.61 -8.74
CA ARG A 9 11.66 16.46 -8.91
C ARG A 9 10.42 15.67 -9.30
N GLN A 10 10.56 14.58 -10.08
CA GLN A 10 9.45 13.67 -10.35
C GLN A 10 9.08 12.82 -9.12
N GLU A 11 10.06 12.30 -8.38
CA GLU A 11 9.87 11.50 -7.18
C GLU A 11 9.45 12.30 -5.94
N LEU A 12 9.64 13.62 -5.92
CA LEU A 12 9.21 14.54 -4.85
C LEU A 12 7.94 15.31 -5.20
N ARG A 13 7.37 15.16 -6.41
CA ARG A 13 6.08 15.78 -6.73
C ARG A 13 4.99 15.28 -5.79
N ASP A 14 4.16 16.21 -5.33
CA ASP A 14 3.03 15.93 -4.46
C ASP A 14 1.97 15.14 -5.21
N ALA A 15 2.00 13.82 -5.06
CA ALA A 15 0.91 12.95 -5.47
C ALA A 15 -0.23 13.05 -4.43
N PRO A 16 -1.48 13.20 -4.87
CA PRO A 16 -2.63 13.29 -3.95
C PRO A 16 -2.69 12.05 -3.05
N GLY A 17 -2.68 12.27 -1.73
CA GLY A 17 -2.70 11.21 -0.70
C GLY A 17 -1.35 10.84 -0.09
N ARG A 18 -0.22 11.26 -0.69
CA ARG A 18 1.12 10.96 -0.16
C ARG A 18 1.39 11.67 1.17
N ALA A 19 1.05 12.95 1.30
CA ALA A 19 1.28 13.72 2.53
C ALA A 19 0.55 13.10 3.74
N SER A 20 -0.71 12.69 3.56
CA SER A 20 -1.50 12.01 4.59
C SER A 20 -0.92 10.64 4.95
N TYR A 21 -0.43 9.88 3.96
CA TYR A 21 0.28 8.62 4.22
C TYR A 21 1.60 8.83 4.99
N THR A 22 2.42 9.79 4.56
CA THR A 22 3.68 10.15 5.23
C THR A 22 3.43 10.58 6.66
N LEU A 23 2.42 11.42 6.92
CA LEU A 23 2.09 11.89 8.25
C LEU A 23 1.66 10.74 9.17
N ARG A 24 0.81 9.81 8.69
CA ARG A 24 0.42 8.61 9.44
C ARG A 24 1.60 7.71 9.76
N LEU A 25 2.50 7.52 8.81
CA LEU A 25 3.71 6.73 8.98
C LEU A 25 4.66 7.38 10.00
N THR A 26 4.93 8.67 9.87
CA THR A 26 5.78 9.43 10.80
C THR A 26 5.19 9.43 12.21
N LEU A 27 3.88 9.63 12.35
CA LEU A 27 3.21 9.59 13.65
C LEU A 27 3.29 8.19 14.28
N SER A 28 3.08 7.14 13.49
CA SER A 28 3.22 5.75 13.97
C SER A 28 4.63 5.46 14.47
N CYS A 29 5.66 5.90 13.72
CA CYS A 29 7.06 5.76 14.14
C CYS A 29 7.35 6.58 15.40
N ALA A 30 6.88 7.83 15.50
CA ALA A 30 7.12 8.69 16.66
C ALA A 30 6.50 8.13 17.94
N VAL A 31 5.25 7.67 17.86
CA VAL A 31 4.55 7.02 18.99
C VAL A 31 5.28 5.75 19.40
N LEU A 32 5.72 4.94 18.43
CA LEU A 32 6.43 3.70 18.72
C LEU A 32 7.79 3.95 19.38
N ILE A 33 8.56 4.94 18.90
CA ILE A 33 9.84 5.34 19.48
C ILE A 33 9.63 5.80 20.93
N ALA A 34 8.66 6.69 21.16
CA ALA A 34 8.35 7.17 22.50
C ALA A 34 7.97 5.99 23.42
N LEU A 35 7.04 5.13 23.00
CA LEU A 35 6.57 4.00 23.78
C LEU A 35 7.70 3.00 24.11
N PHE A 36 8.54 2.65 23.14
CA PHE A 36 9.63 1.68 23.35
C PHE A 36 10.75 2.25 24.21
N MET A 37 11.08 3.53 24.05
CA MET A 37 12.10 4.18 24.86
C MET A 37 11.61 4.40 26.30
N THR A 38 10.34 4.79 26.49
CA THR A 38 9.76 4.99 27.83
C THR A 38 9.56 3.67 28.58
N LEU A 39 9.02 2.65 27.93
CA LEU A 39 8.77 1.33 28.54
C LEU A 39 9.98 0.40 28.47
N GLN A 40 11.10 0.86 27.90
CA GLN A 40 12.33 0.09 27.69
C GLN A 40 12.09 -1.26 26.99
N ILE A 41 11.17 -1.28 26.02
CA ILE A 41 10.87 -2.47 25.24
C ILE A 41 12.02 -2.74 24.26
N PRO A 42 12.59 -3.95 24.24
CA PRO A 42 13.66 -4.28 23.31
C PRO A 42 13.16 -4.36 21.85
N PHE A 43 14.09 -4.40 20.90
CA PHE A 43 13.82 -4.62 19.46
C PHE A 43 13.04 -3.49 18.75
N LEU A 44 13.23 -2.22 19.16
CA LEU A 44 12.65 -1.06 18.48
C LEU A 44 12.91 -1.06 16.96
N ALA A 45 14.11 -1.43 16.51
CA ALA A 45 14.45 -1.47 15.09
C ALA A 45 13.54 -2.44 14.29
N VAL A 46 13.25 -3.62 14.85
CA VAL A 46 12.34 -4.60 14.22
C VAL A 46 10.92 -4.05 14.18
N ALA A 47 10.47 -3.46 15.28
CA ALA A 47 9.14 -2.87 15.39
C ALA A 47 8.95 -1.75 14.35
N LEU A 48 9.93 -0.86 14.15
CA LEU A 48 9.89 0.18 13.11
C LEU A 48 9.85 -0.41 11.70
N ILE A 49 10.65 -1.43 11.41
CA ILE A 49 10.60 -2.13 10.10
C ILE A 49 9.19 -2.67 9.86
N VAL A 50 8.57 -3.28 10.87
CA VAL A 50 7.19 -3.79 10.78
C VAL A 50 6.20 -2.67 10.44
N VAL A 51 6.30 -1.49 11.06
CA VAL A 51 5.43 -0.34 10.73
C VAL A 51 5.50 0.02 9.25
N PHE A 52 6.71 0.09 8.67
CA PHE A 52 6.88 0.41 7.24
C PHE A 52 6.21 -0.60 6.30
N TYR A 53 6.10 -1.86 6.72
CA TYR A 53 5.45 -2.90 5.92
C TYR A 53 3.95 -3.00 6.19
N VAL A 54 3.53 -2.90 7.44
CA VAL A 54 2.11 -2.97 7.83
C VAL A 54 1.34 -1.74 7.33
N SER A 55 1.98 -0.58 7.26
CA SER A 55 1.36 0.62 6.72
C SER A 55 0.98 0.40 5.26
N GLN A 56 -0.32 0.45 4.98
CA GLN A 56 -0.89 0.33 3.65
C GLN A 56 -1.76 1.56 3.35
N PRO A 57 -1.89 1.95 2.07
CA PRO A 57 -2.73 3.09 1.70
C PRO A 57 -4.22 2.90 2.08
N ASN A 58 -4.70 1.66 2.16
CA ASN A 58 -6.10 1.32 2.44
C ASN A 58 -6.32 0.77 3.86
N VAL A 59 -7.14 1.44 4.69
CA VAL A 59 -7.39 1.06 6.10
C VAL A 59 -8.18 -0.24 6.26
N LEU A 60 -9.08 -0.55 5.32
CA LEU A 60 -9.81 -1.82 5.37
C LEU A 60 -8.87 -3.01 5.18
N MET A 61 -7.91 -2.86 4.27
CA MET A 61 -6.83 -3.84 4.11
C MET A 61 -6.02 -3.91 5.40
N ILE A 62 -5.65 -2.78 6.02
CA ILE A 62 -4.94 -2.78 7.31
C ILE A 62 -5.70 -3.58 8.37
N LYS A 63 -7.01 -3.38 8.58
CA LYS A 63 -7.78 -4.13 9.61
C LYS A 63 -7.75 -5.64 9.37
N LEU A 64 -8.10 -6.09 8.17
CA LEU A 64 -8.13 -7.53 7.83
C LEU A 64 -6.72 -8.13 7.89
N VAL A 65 -5.75 -7.42 7.34
CA VAL A 65 -4.36 -7.84 7.27
C VAL A 65 -3.73 -7.85 8.66
N SER A 66 -4.05 -6.93 9.57
CA SER A 66 -3.56 -6.90 10.96
C SER A 66 -4.01 -8.12 11.77
N VAL A 67 -5.26 -8.58 11.59
CA VAL A 67 -5.73 -9.82 12.23
C VAL A 67 -4.96 -11.03 11.70
N VAL A 68 -4.80 -11.12 10.37
CA VAL A 68 -4.02 -12.19 9.75
C VAL A 68 -2.55 -12.13 10.21
N PHE A 69 -1.95 -10.94 10.30
CA PHE A 69 -0.60 -10.74 10.83
C PHE A 69 -0.48 -11.24 12.26
N PHE A 70 -1.38 -10.84 13.16
CA PHE A 70 -1.37 -11.27 14.56
C PHE A 70 -1.39 -12.80 14.66
N VAL A 71 -2.31 -13.45 13.95
CA VAL A 71 -2.43 -14.92 13.95
C VAL A 71 -1.17 -15.56 13.36
N THR A 72 -0.69 -15.08 12.22
CA THR A 72 0.43 -15.72 11.50
C THR A 72 1.75 -15.56 12.27
N VAL A 73 2.01 -14.39 12.84
CA VAL A 73 3.20 -14.14 13.68
C VAL A 73 3.15 -15.00 14.95
N THR A 74 1.97 -15.14 15.57
CA THR A 74 1.79 -15.99 16.74
C THR A 74 2.05 -17.46 16.43
N VAL A 75 1.50 -17.97 15.32
CA VAL A 75 1.72 -19.35 14.87
C VAL A 75 3.19 -19.57 14.51
N ALA A 76 3.83 -18.62 13.82
CA ALA A 76 5.23 -18.75 13.42
C ALA A 76 6.19 -18.73 14.62
N LEU A 77 6.04 -17.77 15.54
CA LEU A 77 6.87 -17.70 16.74
C LEU A 77 6.58 -18.86 17.70
N GLY A 78 5.34 -19.32 17.79
CA GLY A 78 5.00 -20.58 18.47
C GLY A 78 5.67 -21.80 17.85
N GLY A 79 5.73 -21.86 16.51
CA GLY A 79 6.48 -22.87 15.78
C GLY A 79 7.97 -22.82 16.06
N VAL A 80 8.57 -21.63 16.13
CA VAL A 80 9.97 -21.45 16.52
C VAL A 80 10.22 -21.92 17.96
N LEU A 81 9.33 -21.61 18.92
CA LEU A 81 9.43 -22.15 20.28
C LEU A 81 9.37 -23.67 20.30
N LEU A 82 8.50 -24.28 19.50
CA LEU A 82 8.36 -25.72 19.44
C LEU A 82 9.61 -26.38 18.87
N ILE A 83 10.18 -25.80 17.80
CA ILE A 83 11.47 -26.23 17.23
C ILE A 83 12.56 -26.14 18.30
N ILE A 84 12.67 -25.01 19.01
CA ILE A 84 13.66 -24.82 20.07
C ILE A 84 13.47 -25.86 21.18
N LYS A 85 12.23 -26.12 21.61
CA LYS A 85 11.92 -27.09 22.66
C LYS A 85 12.34 -28.50 22.29
N TRP A 86 12.06 -28.94 21.06
CA TRP A 86 12.35 -30.30 20.61
C TRP A 86 13.81 -30.51 20.20
N THR A 87 14.50 -29.42 19.86
CA THR A 87 15.79 -29.49 19.19
C THR A 87 16.89 -28.79 19.98
N TYR A 88 16.71 -28.69 21.29
CA TYR A 88 17.61 -27.95 22.18
C TYR A 88 19.04 -28.51 22.11
N ASP A 89 19.17 -29.84 22.15
CA ASP A 89 20.47 -30.53 22.18
C ASP A 89 21.07 -30.80 20.79
N TYR A 90 20.34 -30.50 19.70
CA TYR A 90 20.75 -30.82 18.32
C TYR A 90 20.81 -29.58 17.42
N PRO A 91 21.90 -28.79 17.46
CA PRO A 91 22.00 -27.54 16.69
C PRO A 91 21.74 -27.67 15.19
N LEU A 92 22.14 -28.80 14.57
CA LEU A 92 21.97 -29.06 13.13
C LEU A 92 20.50 -29.26 12.74
N ILE A 93 19.75 -30.04 13.52
CA ILE A 93 18.32 -30.29 13.27
C ILE A 93 17.55 -28.98 13.46
N ARG A 94 17.96 -28.15 14.44
CA ARG A 94 17.34 -26.86 14.71
C ARG A 94 17.53 -25.93 13.51
N LEU A 95 18.75 -25.86 12.99
CA LEU A 95 19.05 -25.05 11.80
C LEU A 95 18.23 -25.53 10.59
N ALA A 96 18.17 -26.84 10.34
CA ALA A 96 17.41 -27.41 9.23
C ALA A 96 15.90 -27.11 9.33
N ALA A 97 15.30 -27.30 10.50
CA ALA A 97 13.88 -27.03 10.74
C ALA A 97 13.56 -25.53 10.57
N SER A 98 14.41 -24.65 11.10
CA SER A 98 14.27 -23.21 10.96
C SER A 98 14.44 -22.72 9.53
N VAL A 99 15.37 -23.30 8.78
CA VAL A 99 15.57 -23.05 7.35
C VAL A 99 14.34 -23.46 6.56
N ALA A 100 13.75 -24.63 6.86
CA ALA A 100 12.51 -25.08 6.23
C ALA A 100 11.34 -24.13 6.52
N LEU A 101 11.21 -23.67 7.77
CA LEU A 101 10.16 -22.72 8.18
C LEU A 101 10.34 -21.36 7.50
N PHE A 102 11.58 -20.86 7.43
CA PHE A 102 11.90 -19.63 6.71
C PHE A 102 11.63 -19.74 5.20
N PHE A 103 12.03 -20.86 4.58
CA PHE A 103 11.76 -21.15 3.17
C PHE A 103 10.25 -21.17 2.89
N CYS A 104 9.48 -21.84 3.75
CA CYS A 104 8.02 -21.88 3.68
C CYS A 104 7.42 -20.46 3.74
N ALA A 105 7.89 -19.62 4.67
CA ALA A 105 7.43 -18.24 4.78
C ALA A 105 7.74 -17.42 3.51
N ILE A 106 8.95 -17.50 2.96
CA ILE A 106 9.30 -16.77 1.72
C ILE A 106 8.55 -17.33 0.49
N TYR A 107 8.30 -18.63 0.44
CA TYR A 107 7.49 -19.24 -0.62
C TYR A 107 6.03 -18.75 -0.54
N LEU A 108 5.41 -18.81 0.64
CA LEU A 108 4.06 -18.32 0.89
C LEU A 108 3.93 -16.81 0.63
N MET A 109 4.97 -16.03 0.93
CA MET A 109 5.03 -14.60 0.60
C MET A 109 4.81 -14.34 -0.90
N ARG A 110 5.25 -15.25 -1.78
CA ARG A 110 5.13 -15.06 -3.23
C ARG A 110 3.90 -15.73 -3.83
N VAL A 111 3.40 -16.78 -3.18
CA VAL A 111 2.22 -17.54 -3.61
C VAL A 111 0.92 -16.84 -3.20
N LEU A 112 0.89 -16.25 -2.00
CA LEU A 112 -0.29 -15.54 -1.51
C LEU A 112 -0.20 -14.09 -1.97
N GLY A 113 -1.13 -13.64 -2.82
CA GLY A 113 -1.07 -12.32 -3.47
C GLY A 113 -1.05 -11.16 -2.48
N LYS A 114 -2.22 -10.66 -2.07
CA LYS A 114 -2.32 -9.53 -1.12
C LYS A 114 -1.89 -9.89 0.30
N LEU A 115 -1.97 -11.17 0.67
CA LEU A 115 -1.56 -11.69 1.97
C LEU A 115 -0.05 -11.99 2.06
N GLY A 116 0.68 -11.96 0.94
CA GLY A 116 2.12 -12.28 0.93
C GLY A 116 2.96 -11.37 1.82
N LEU A 117 2.53 -10.11 1.98
CA LEU A 117 3.13 -9.16 2.91
C LEU A 117 3.09 -9.65 4.38
N ALA A 118 2.07 -10.43 4.75
CA ALA A 118 1.99 -11.06 6.06
C ALA A 118 3.18 -11.99 6.32
N PHE A 119 3.46 -12.83 5.32
CA PHE A 119 4.54 -13.81 5.37
C PHE A 119 5.92 -13.17 5.27
N PHE A 120 6.04 -11.96 4.73
CA PHE A 120 7.28 -11.19 4.78
C PHE A 120 7.68 -10.86 6.22
N VAL A 121 6.76 -10.30 7.03
CA VAL A 121 7.04 -9.99 8.44
C VAL A 121 7.32 -11.26 9.23
N VAL A 122 6.61 -12.35 8.91
CA VAL A 122 6.86 -13.66 9.50
C VAL A 122 8.26 -14.16 9.17
N ALA A 123 8.68 -14.11 7.91
CA ALA A 123 10.03 -14.50 7.50
C ALA A 123 11.10 -13.65 8.21
N LEU A 124 10.84 -12.35 8.37
CA LEU A 124 11.69 -11.43 9.12
C LEU A 124 11.77 -11.77 10.62
N ALA A 125 10.63 -12.12 11.24
CA ALA A 125 10.59 -12.53 12.63
C ALA A 125 11.30 -13.87 12.86
N VAL A 126 11.08 -14.84 11.97
CA VAL A 126 11.69 -16.17 12.02
C VAL A 126 13.20 -16.07 11.88
N ILE A 127 13.69 -15.30 10.91
CA ILE A 127 15.14 -15.16 10.69
C ILE A 127 15.80 -14.43 11.85
N TYR A 128 15.13 -13.42 12.41
CA TYR A 128 15.63 -12.71 13.58
C TYR A 128 15.68 -13.64 14.80
N ALA A 129 14.65 -14.45 15.02
CA ALA A 129 14.62 -15.42 16.11
C ALA A 129 15.75 -16.47 16.04
N GLN A 130 16.26 -16.79 14.85
CA GLN A 130 17.42 -17.70 14.71
C GLN A 130 18.72 -17.16 15.31
N THR A 131 18.81 -15.85 15.50
CA THR A 131 20.00 -15.23 16.12
C THR A 131 20.05 -15.52 17.62
N PHE A 132 18.91 -15.72 18.28
CA PHE A 132 18.86 -15.81 19.74
C PHE A 132 19.59 -17.04 20.31
N PRO A 133 19.45 -18.27 19.76
CA PRO A 133 20.20 -19.43 20.24
C PRO A 133 21.72 -19.30 20.09
N SER A 134 22.21 -18.41 19.22
CA SER A 134 23.65 -18.14 19.08
C SER A 134 24.17 -17.14 20.11
N MET A 135 23.28 -16.32 20.69
CA MET A 135 23.66 -15.28 21.66
C MET A 135 23.54 -15.74 23.11
N THR A 136 22.68 -16.71 23.40
CA THR A 136 22.48 -17.20 24.76
C THR A 136 22.29 -18.72 24.81
N SER A 137 22.95 -19.35 25.78
CA SER A 137 22.79 -20.76 26.13
C SER A 137 21.73 -20.99 27.22
N GLN A 138 21.11 -19.91 27.73
CA GLN A 138 20.08 -19.99 28.76
C GLN A 138 18.69 -20.04 28.13
N SER A 139 17.98 -21.14 28.36
CA SER A 139 16.65 -21.40 27.81
C SER A 139 15.60 -20.37 28.26
N GLU A 140 15.67 -19.87 29.49
CA GLU A 140 14.75 -18.85 29.99
C GLU A 140 14.89 -17.52 29.23
N ILE A 141 16.13 -17.06 29.02
CA ILE A 141 16.41 -15.83 28.28
C ILE A 141 15.94 -15.99 26.83
N LEU A 142 16.16 -17.15 26.21
CA LEU A 142 15.74 -17.43 24.85
C LEU A 142 14.22 -17.30 24.68
N VAL A 143 13.44 -17.89 25.59
CA VAL A 143 11.98 -17.76 25.60
C VAL A 143 11.56 -16.31 25.81
N ARG A 144 12.20 -15.61 26.75
CA ARG A 144 11.92 -14.20 27.06
C ARG A 144 12.19 -13.29 25.85
N LEU A 145 13.31 -13.47 25.15
CA LEU A 145 13.65 -12.70 23.93
C LEU A 145 12.62 -12.95 22.82
N LEU A 146 12.16 -14.20 22.67
CA LEU A 146 11.16 -14.52 21.66
C LEU A 146 9.78 -13.95 21.99
N LEU A 147 9.38 -13.96 23.26
CA LEU A 147 8.15 -13.31 23.71
C LEU A 147 8.23 -11.79 23.54
N TRP A 148 9.37 -11.18 23.85
CA TRP A 148 9.58 -9.76 23.59
C TRP A 148 9.55 -9.41 22.11
N LEU A 149 10.09 -10.27 21.24
CA LEU A 149 9.97 -10.13 19.79
C LEU A 149 8.50 -10.18 19.35
N TRP A 150 7.72 -11.11 19.91
CA TRP A 150 6.27 -11.17 19.67
C TRP A 150 5.56 -9.88 20.12
N VAL A 151 5.86 -9.38 21.33
CA VAL A 151 5.30 -8.11 21.84
C VAL A 151 5.70 -6.95 20.94
N ALA A 152 6.95 -6.85 20.53
CA ALA A 152 7.44 -5.76 19.70
C ALA A 152 6.72 -5.69 18.35
N ILE A 153 6.56 -6.83 17.68
CA ILE A 153 5.87 -6.92 16.38
C ILE A 153 4.38 -6.57 16.53
N ASN A 154 3.69 -7.14 17.53
CA ASN A 154 2.26 -6.90 17.73
C ASN A 154 1.97 -5.47 18.19
N THR A 155 2.85 -4.87 18.99
CA THR A 155 2.74 -3.47 19.38
C THR A 155 2.88 -2.55 18.18
N ALA A 156 3.84 -2.81 17.28
CA ALA A 156 3.97 -2.07 16.03
C ALA A 156 2.71 -2.16 15.15
N ILE A 157 2.13 -3.35 15.03
CA ILE A 157 0.86 -3.56 14.29
C ILE A 157 -0.28 -2.77 14.95
N LEU A 158 -0.42 -2.85 16.27
CA LEU A 158 -1.47 -2.19 17.03
C LEU A 158 -1.38 -0.66 16.92
N VAL A 159 -0.19 -0.09 17.16
CA VAL A 159 0.04 1.36 17.04
C VAL A 159 -0.25 1.83 15.63
N THR A 160 0.20 1.11 14.61
CA THR A 160 -0.09 1.43 13.20
C THR A 160 -1.60 1.43 12.94
N LEU A 161 -2.34 0.47 13.49
CA LEU A 161 -3.79 0.38 13.33
C LEU A 161 -4.52 1.52 14.05
N LEU A 162 -4.12 1.84 15.29
CA LEU A 162 -4.70 2.93 16.08
C LEU A 162 -4.46 4.28 15.42
N VAL A 163 -3.23 4.56 15.00
CA VAL A 163 -2.90 5.79 14.28
C VAL A 163 -3.74 5.88 13.01
N ASN A 164 -3.82 4.81 12.22
CA ASN A 164 -4.64 4.81 10.99
C ASN A 164 -6.15 4.98 11.27
N ALA A 165 -6.65 4.49 12.41
CA ALA A 165 -8.04 4.68 12.81
C ALA A 165 -8.37 6.14 13.13
N CYS A 166 -7.40 6.93 13.60
CA CYS A 166 -7.58 8.36 13.89
C CYS A 166 -7.73 9.23 12.63
N PHE A 167 -7.34 8.76 11.44
CA PHE A 167 -7.41 9.54 10.21
C PHE A 167 -8.63 9.16 9.37
N GLN A 168 -9.66 9.99 9.40
CA GLN A 168 -10.88 9.77 8.61
C GLN A 168 -10.65 9.72 7.09
N GLN A 169 -9.60 10.39 6.60
CA GLN A 169 -9.19 10.36 5.18
C GLN A 169 -8.71 8.98 4.71
N ALA A 170 -8.38 8.11 5.65
CA ALA A 170 -7.82 6.80 5.37
C ALA A 170 -8.91 5.73 5.12
N PHE A 171 -10.18 6.02 5.44
CA PHE A 171 -11.29 5.12 5.15
C PHE A 171 -11.57 5.02 3.63
N PRO A 172 -11.87 3.82 3.11
CA PRO A 172 -12.04 3.58 1.68
C PRO A 172 -13.21 4.37 1.08
N GLY A 173 -14.28 4.63 1.86
CA GLY A 173 -15.40 5.47 1.43
C GLY A 173 -14.97 6.90 1.12
N ASN A 174 -14.18 7.51 2.01
CA ASN A 174 -13.69 8.88 1.81
C ASN A 174 -12.68 8.95 0.66
N GLN A 175 -11.81 7.95 0.52
CA GLN A 175 -10.90 7.86 -0.63
C GLN A 175 -11.67 7.72 -1.95
N PHE A 176 -12.74 6.92 -1.96
CA PHE A 176 -13.61 6.74 -3.11
C PHE A 176 -14.32 8.07 -3.48
N LYS A 177 -14.97 8.72 -2.52
CA LYS A 177 -15.63 10.03 -2.72
C LYS A 177 -14.64 11.09 -3.21
N ALA A 178 -13.47 11.21 -2.58
CA ALA A 178 -12.43 12.15 -2.98
C ALA A 178 -11.91 11.90 -4.40
N ARG A 179 -11.73 10.62 -4.79
CA ARG A 179 -11.28 10.28 -6.14
C ARG A 179 -12.35 10.56 -7.19
N LEU A 180 -13.61 10.24 -6.88
CA LEU A 180 -14.76 10.55 -7.73
C LEU A 180 -14.88 12.07 -7.95
N ALA A 181 -14.80 12.85 -6.87
CA ALA A 181 -14.82 14.31 -6.91
C ALA A 181 -13.65 14.91 -7.71
N GLY A 182 -12.46 14.29 -7.61
CA GLY A 182 -11.29 14.66 -8.43
C GLY A 182 -11.52 14.43 -9.92
N MET A 183 -12.12 13.30 -10.31
CA MET A 183 -12.46 13.02 -11.71
C MET A 183 -13.53 13.96 -12.26
N LEU A 184 -14.57 14.26 -11.49
CA LEU A 184 -15.58 15.24 -11.91
C LEU A 184 -14.99 16.64 -12.07
N HIS A 185 -14.07 17.03 -11.18
CA HIS A 185 -13.36 18.29 -11.33
C HIS A 185 -12.53 18.34 -12.62
N GLU A 186 -11.89 17.23 -12.97
CA GLU A 186 -11.13 17.10 -14.22
C GLU A 186 -12.03 17.18 -15.45
N VAL A 187 -13.19 16.53 -15.42
CA VAL A 187 -14.22 16.66 -16.46
C VAL A 187 -14.67 18.11 -16.63
N ALA A 188 -14.97 18.80 -15.52
CA ALA A 188 -15.37 20.21 -15.55
C ALA A 188 -14.28 21.10 -16.15
N ARG A 189 -13.00 20.85 -15.82
CA ARG A 189 -11.86 21.60 -16.37
C ARG A 189 -11.73 21.41 -17.89
N ARG A 190 -11.85 20.16 -18.37
CA ARG A 190 -11.79 19.83 -19.81
C ARG A 190 -12.96 20.39 -20.61
N LEU A 191 -14.14 20.50 -20.00
CA LEU A 191 -15.28 21.18 -20.61
C LEU A 191 -15.01 22.68 -20.79
N THR A 192 -14.41 23.34 -19.79
CA THR A 192 -14.11 24.78 -19.85
C THR A 192 -12.97 25.09 -20.82
N ALA A 193 -11.90 24.29 -20.84
CA ALA A 193 -10.72 24.50 -21.68
C ALA A 193 -10.33 23.22 -22.47
N PRO A 194 -11.07 22.89 -23.54
CA PRO A 194 -10.76 21.73 -24.37
C PRO A 194 -9.44 21.95 -25.13
N GLY A 195 -8.49 21.04 -24.96
CA GLY A 195 -7.21 21.03 -25.69
C GLY A 195 -5.97 21.50 -24.92
N ASP A 196 -6.12 22.00 -23.69
CA ASP A 196 -5.00 22.45 -22.84
C ASP A 196 -4.18 21.27 -22.27
N GLU A 197 -4.76 20.06 -22.28
CA GLU A 197 -4.10 18.83 -21.86
C GLU A 197 -4.22 17.71 -22.89
N ALA A 198 -3.15 16.91 -22.97
CA ALA A 198 -3.15 15.70 -23.77
C ALA A 198 -4.28 14.75 -23.32
N PRO A 199 -4.98 14.09 -24.27
CA PRO A 199 -5.97 13.09 -23.93
C PRO A 199 -5.30 11.95 -23.15
N PRO A 200 -5.97 11.41 -22.11
CA PRO A 200 -5.42 10.33 -21.30
C PRO A 200 -5.15 9.11 -22.17
N THR A 201 -4.02 8.46 -21.93
CA THR A 201 -3.69 7.23 -22.65
C THR A 201 -4.67 6.13 -22.25
N PHE A 202 -5.04 5.24 -23.17
CA PHE A 202 -5.95 4.12 -22.89
C PHE A 202 -5.56 3.33 -21.62
N GLY A 203 -4.26 3.10 -21.41
CA GLY A 203 -3.74 2.42 -20.22
C GLY A 203 -3.97 3.20 -18.92
N GLU A 204 -3.92 4.53 -18.93
CA GLU A 204 -4.17 5.36 -17.75
C GLU A 204 -5.65 5.33 -17.37
N THR A 205 -6.54 5.40 -18.37
CA THR A 205 -7.99 5.29 -18.17
C THR A 205 -8.37 3.91 -17.62
N ALA A 206 -7.75 2.83 -18.13
CA ALA A 206 -7.97 1.48 -17.62
C ALA A 206 -7.44 1.30 -16.19
N ALA A 207 -6.27 1.85 -15.87
CA ALA A 207 -5.72 1.82 -14.52
C ALA A 207 -6.61 2.58 -13.52
N GLN A 208 -7.11 3.76 -13.90
CA GLN A 208 -8.03 4.55 -13.09
C GLN A 208 -9.36 3.82 -12.85
N PHE A 209 -9.91 3.19 -13.89
CA PHE A 209 -11.12 2.37 -13.80
C PHE A 209 -10.96 1.23 -12.79
N ASN A 210 -9.90 0.42 -12.94
CA ASN A 210 -9.61 -0.70 -12.04
C ASN A 210 -9.43 -0.23 -10.59
N GLN A 211 -8.73 0.90 -10.39
CA GLN A 211 -8.52 1.46 -9.07
C GLN A 211 -9.84 1.88 -8.42
N LEU A 212 -10.70 2.61 -9.13
CA LEU A 212 -11.99 3.09 -8.64
C LEU A 212 -12.97 1.95 -8.35
N GLN A 213 -13.04 0.94 -9.21
CA GLN A 213 -13.88 -0.24 -8.98
C GLN A 213 -13.40 -1.02 -7.75
N SER A 214 -12.08 -1.13 -7.56
CA SER A 214 -11.51 -1.75 -6.37
C SER A 214 -11.81 -0.96 -5.09
N LEU A 215 -11.81 0.38 -5.16
CA LEU A 215 -12.17 1.27 -4.04
C LEU A 215 -13.66 1.17 -3.73
N PHE A 216 -14.52 1.15 -4.74
CA PHE A 216 -15.96 0.96 -4.57
C PHE A 216 -16.30 -0.39 -3.92
N ALA A 217 -15.64 -1.48 -4.35
CA ALA A 217 -15.82 -2.80 -3.75
C ALA A 217 -15.36 -2.85 -2.28
N GLN A 218 -14.36 -2.04 -1.90
CA GLN A 218 -13.92 -1.91 -0.51
C GLN A 218 -14.86 -1.01 0.29
N ALA A 219 -15.29 0.11 -0.28
CA ALA A 219 -16.17 1.09 0.35
C ALA A 219 -17.57 0.52 0.62
N SER A 220 -18.13 -0.25 -0.31
CA SER A 220 -19.42 -0.95 -0.13
C SER A 220 -19.41 -1.97 1.01
N ARG A 221 -18.24 -2.45 1.45
CA ARG A 221 -18.10 -3.35 2.60
C ARG A 221 -17.79 -2.65 3.91
N ALA A 222 -17.24 -1.44 3.85
CA ALA A 222 -16.64 -0.76 5.01
C ALA A 222 -17.35 0.52 5.44
N THR A 223 -18.15 1.12 4.55
CA THR A 223 -18.84 2.38 4.79
C THR A 223 -20.34 2.15 4.77
N PRO A 224 -21.06 2.39 5.88
CA PRO A 224 -22.49 2.09 5.99
C PRO A 224 -23.34 2.87 4.97
N GLU A 225 -23.00 4.13 4.68
CA GLU A 225 -23.69 4.95 3.66
C GLU A 225 -23.64 4.31 2.26
N ILE A 226 -22.49 3.77 1.87
CA ILE A 226 -22.30 3.16 0.55
C ILE A 226 -22.90 1.75 0.53
N ALA A 227 -22.90 1.07 1.68
CA ALA A 227 -23.53 -0.23 1.85
C ALA A 227 -25.06 -0.15 1.85
N ALA A 228 -25.65 0.97 2.31
CA ALA A 228 -27.09 1.20 2.32
C ALA A 228 -27.66 1.37 0.91
N GLU A 229 -26.96 2.10 0.03
CA GLU A 229 -27.40 2.36 -1.36
C GLU A 229 -26.36 1.93 -2.42
N PRO A 230 -26.08 0.62 -2.56
CA PRO A 230 -25.04 0.15 -3.46
C PRO A 230 -25.35 0.45 -4.93
N GLN A 231 -26.62 0.54 -5.31
CA GLN A 231 -27.03 0.86 -6.69
C GLN A 231 -26.84 2.34 -7.03
N ALA A 232 -27.20 3.26 -6.15
CA ALA A 232 -27.01 4.70 -6.36
C ALA A 232 -25.53 5.08 -6.46
N TRP A 233 -24.67 4.46 -5.63
CA TRP A 233 -23.22 4.67 -5.75
C TRP A 233 -22.61 4.01 -6.99
N ARG A 234 -23.17 2.89 -7.49
CA ARG A 234 -22.78 2.29 -8.77
C ARG A 234 -23.14 3.18 -9.96
N SER A 235 -24.33 3.78 -9.96
CA SER A 235 -24.74 4.70 -11.03
C SER A 235 -23.89 5.98 -11.04
N ARG A 236 -23.60 6.56 -9.85
CA ARG A 236 -22.66 7.69 -9.72
C ARG A 236 -21.27 7.37 -10.26
N LEU A 237 -20.76 6.17 -9.96
CA LEU A 237 -19.49 5.66 -10.49
C LEU A 237 -19.53 5.56 -12.03
N ALA A 238 -20.56 4.91 -12.56
CA ALA A 238 -20.74 4.71 -14.01
C ALA A 238 -20.82 6.06 -14.75
N ALA A 239 -21.65 6.97 -14.25
CA ALA A 239 -21.82 8.31 -14.81
C ALA A 239 -20.50 9.08 -14.83
N THR A 240 -19.76 9.09 -13.70
CA THR A 240 -18.46 9.78 -13.62
C THR A 240 -17.45 9.23 -14.63
N LEU A 241 -17.36 7.91 -14.76
CA LEU A 241 -16.45 7.26 -15.71
C LEU A 241 -16.83 7.57 -17.16
N ARG A 242 -18.11 7.51 -17.48
CA ARG A 242 -18.62 7.77 -18.84
C ARG A 242 -18.45 9.25 -19.21
N CYS A 243 -18.72 10.17 -18.28
CA CYS A 243 -18.41 11.61 -18.44
C CYS A 243 -16.92 11.85 -18.64
N TYR A 244 -16.04 11.13 -17.93
CA TYR A 244 -14.59 11.24 -18.12
C TYR A 244 -14.11 10.77 -19.49
N GLN A 245 -14.65 9.65 -19.99
CA GLN A 245 -14.37 9.16 -21.34
C GLN A 245 -14.87 10.13 -22.41
N LEU A 246 -16.09 10.65 -22.25
CA LEU A 246 -16.67 11.64 -23.16
C LEU A 246 -15.88 12.96 -23.15
N ALA A 247 -15.42 13.41 -21.98
CA ALA A 247 -14.59 14.60 -21.86
C ALA A 247 -13.21 14.45 -22.51
N ALA A 248 -12.70 13.22 -22.66
CA ALA A 248 -11.45 12.95 -23.38
C ALA A 248 -11.61 13.07 -24.92
N LEU A 249 -12.84 13.02 -25.44
CA LEU A 249 -13.13 13.13 -26.87
C LEU A 249 -13.42 14.57 -27.33
N LEU A 250 -13.53 15.51 -26.39
CA LEU A 250 -13.84 16.92 -26.67
C LEU A 250 -12.74 17.56 -27.52
N ARG A 251 -13.17 18.30 -28.56
CA ARG A 251 -12.31 19.16 -29.38
C ARG A 251 -12.61 20.62 -29.09
N ALA A 252 -11.63 21.50 -29.29
CA ALA A 252 -11.85 22.93 -29.18
C ALA A 252 -12.76 23.41 -30.31
N ASP A 253 -13.91 23.98 -29.95
CA ASP A 253 -14.88 24.62 -30.83
C ASP A 253 -15.46 25.83 -30.08
N GLU A 254 -15.67 26.97 -30.74
CA GLU A 254 -16.27 28.13 -30.07
C GLU A 254 -17.81 28.05 -30.06
N ALA A 255 -18.38 27.34 -31.02
CA ALA A 255 -19.83 27.24 -31.24
C ALA A 255 -20.56 26.45 -30.13
N ASP A 256 -19.83 25.71 -29.30
CA ASP A 256 -20.35 24.89 -28.20
C ASP A 256 -19.92 25.41 -26.81
N SER A 257 -19.35 26.62 -26.75
CA SER A 257 -18.82 27.21 -25.50
C SER A 257 -19.86 27.37 -24.39
N GLU A 258 -21.07 27.83 -24.72
CA GLU A 258 -22.18 27.97 -23.77
C GLU A 258 -22.67 26.60 -23.26
N ASP A 259 -22.84 25.63 -24.16
CA ASP A 259 -23.24 24.25 -23.85
C ASP A 259 -22.20 23.57 -22.93
N ARG A 260 -20.90 23.78 -23.19
CA ARG A 260 -19.79 23.29 -22.36
C ARG A 260 -19.76 23.92 -20.98
N GLN A 261 -20.04 25.22 -20.86
CA GLN A 261 -20.09 25.90 -19.56
C GLN A 261 -21.26 25.42 -18.70
N GLN A 262 -22.45 25.25 -19.28
CA GLN A 262 -23.61 24.70 -18.56
C GLN A 262 -23.33 23.28 -18.03
N LEU A 263 -22.73 22.42 -18.86
CA LEU A 263 -22.31 21.07 -18.46
C LEU A 263 -21.24 21.09 -17.36
N SER A 264 -20.26 21.98 -17.45
CA SER A 264 -19.22 22.14 -16.44
C SER A 264 -19.83 22.50 -15.08
N GLN A 265 -20.80 23.42 -15.04
CA GLN A 265 -21.53 23.76 -13.81
C GLN A 265 -22.35 22.60 -13.26
N ALA A 266 -23.03 21.83 -14.12
CA ALA A 266 -23.78 20.65 -13.69
C ALA A 266 -22.87 19.57 -13.07
N VAL A 267 -21.70 19.33 -13.67
CA VAL A 267 -20.68 18.40 -13.14
C VAL A 267 -20.10 18.90 -11.80
N LEU A 268 -19.89 20.20 -11.64
CA LEU A 268 -19.44 20.78 -10.37
C LEU A 268 -20.50 20.69 -9.27
N LYS A 269 -21.79 20.82 -9.60
CA LYS A 269 -22.89 20.56 -8.65
C LYS A 269 -22.96 19.10 -8.23
N LEU A 270 -22.75 18.16 -9.17
CA LEU A 270 -22.62 16.74 -8.82
C LEU A 270 -21.42 16.52 -7.89
N LYS A 271 -20.29 17.19 -8.13
CA LYS A 271 -19.11 17.14 -7.26
C LYS A 271 -19.42 17.63 -5.83
N SER A 272 -20.12 18.74 -5.66
CA SER A 272 -20.47 19.25 -4.32
C SER A 272 -21.48 18.34 -3.61
N ALA A 273 -22.41 17.75 -4.35
CA ALA A 273 -23.39 16.82 -3.79
C ALA A 273 -22.81 15.43 -3.44
N LEU A 274 -21.55 15.15 -3.80
CA LEU A 274 -20.80 13.98 -3.31
C LEU A 274 -20.17 14.21 -1.93
N SER A 275 -19.94 15.47 -1.56
CA SER A 275 -19.43 15.85 -0.24
C SER A 275 -20.52 16.01 0.81
N GLU A 276 -21.73 16.36 0.40
CA GLU A 276 -22.91 16.41 1.28
C GLU A 276 -23.56 15.02 1.35
N GLU A 277 -24.02 14.60 2.53
CA GLU A 277 -24.59 13.26 2.77
C GLU A 277 -25.87 12.99 1.98
N GLN A 278 -26.50 14.02 1.42
CA GLN A 278 -27.75 13.94 0.68
C GLN A 278 -27.60 14.55 -0.72
N PHE A 279 -27.79 13.72 -1.74
CA PHE A 279 -27.91 14.15 -3.12
C PHE A 279 -29.38 14.47 -3.39
N ASP A 280 -29.78 15.73 -3.26
CA ASP A 280 -31.17 16.19 -3.47
C ASP A 280 -31.61 16.27 -4.95
N GLY A 281 -30.90 15.61 -5.87
CA GLY A 281 -31.31 15.53 -7.28
C GLY A 281 -31.30 16.86 -8.05
N ALA A 282 -30.82 17.96 -7.46
CA ALA A 282 -30.90 19.30 -8.01
C ALA A 282 -29.87 19.59 -9.12
N ILE A 283 -29.79 18.73 -10.14
CA ILE A 283 -29.16 19.09 -11.40
C ILE A 283 -30.23 19.85 -12.21
N PRO A 284 -30.04 21.16 -12.49
CA PRO A 284 -31.01 21.91 -13.29
C PRO A 284 -31.13 21.30 -14.69
N PRO A 285 -32.32 21.35 -15.31
CA PRO A 285 -32.52 20.80 -16.65
C PRO A 285 -31.57 21.48 -17.63
N LEU A 286 -30.66 20.69 -18.23
CA LEU A 286 -29.75 21.17 -19.26
C LEU A 286 -30.50 21.35 -20.58
N ALA A 287 -30.64 22.60 -21.02
CA ALA A 287 -31.16 22.97 -22.32
C ALA A 287 -30.00 23.31 -23.26
N LEU A 288 -29.41 22.28 -23.87
CA LEU A 288 -28.29 22.45 -24.80
C LEU A 288 -28.77 23.00 -26.14
N SER A 289 -27.99 23.90 -26.73
CA SER A 289 -28.24 24.53 -28.02
C SER A 289 -28.07 23.55 -29.19
N GLY A 290 -27.31 22.46 -28.97
CA GLY A 290 -27.12 21.39 -29.95
C GLY A 290 -26.23 21.78 -31.13
N ARG A 291 -25.41 22.82 -30.95
CA ARG A 291 -24.51 23.38 -31.96
C ARG A 291 -23.07 22.86 -31.76
N GLY A 292 -22.28 22.87 -32.83
CA GLY A 292 -20.86 22.50 -32.78
C GLY A 292 -20.53 21.03 -33.02
N ILE A 293 -19.24 20.75 -33.15
CA ILE A 293 -18.70 19.43 -33.52
C ILE A 293 -18.91 18.40 -32.39
N ASN A 294 -18.95 18.86 -31.13
CA ASN A 294 -19.09 18.01 -29.96
C ASN A 294 -20.56 17.72 -29.58
N ARG A 295 -21.56 18.11 -30.40
CA ARG A 295 -23.00 17.99 -30.07
C ARG A 295 -23.41 16.62 -29.51
N ALA A 296 -22.93 15.53 -30.11
CA ALA A 296 -23.29 14.17 -29.72
C ALA A 296 -22.71 13.83 -28.34
N VAL A 297 -21.47 14.24 -28.10
CA VAL A 297 -20.75 14.03 -26.83
C VAL A 297 -21.41 14.82 -25.70
N LEU A 298 -21.72 16.11 -25.94
CA LEU A 298 -22.36 16.98 -24.95
C LEU A 298 -23.78 16.53 -24.63
N GLN A 299 -24.54 16.11 -25.64
CA GLN A 299 -25.90 15.60 -25.46
C GLN A 299 -25.91 14.27 -24.68
N GLU A 300 -24.97 13.37 -24.95
CA GLU A 300 -24.82 12.13 -24.19
C GLU A 300 -24.44 12.40 -22.72
N MET A 301 -23.54 13.34 -22.46
CA MET A 301 -23.20 13.77 -21.10
C MET A 301 -24.40 14.37 -20.36
N ALA A 302 -25.19 15.24 -21.02
CA ALA A 302 -26.39 15.83 -20.42
C ALA A 302 -27.43 14.76 -20.09
N THR A 303 -27.65 13.80 -20.98
CA THR A 303 -28.59 12.69 -20.77
C THR A 303 -28.17 11.85 -19.57
N LEU A 304 -26.87 11.54 -19.43
CA LEU A 304 -26.34 10.79 -18.30
C LEU A 304 -26.50 11.51 -16.96
N LEU A 305 -26.28 12.82 -16.93
CA LEU A 305 -26.47 13.63 -15.72
C LEU A 305 -27.96 13.71 -15.34
N GLN A 306 -28.86 13.81 -16.33
CA GLN A 306 -30.31 13.79 -16.09
C GLN A 306 -30.81 12.43 -15.59
N GLN A 307 -30.34 11.31 -16.18
CA GLN A 307 -30.64 9.96 -15.70
C GLN A 307 -30.20 9.79 -14.23
N LEU A 308 -29.02 10.30 -13.90
CA LEU A 308 -28.52 10.27 -12.52
C LEU A 308 -29.38 11.13 -11.57
N ALA A 309 -29.84 12.29 -12.02
CA ALA A 309 -30.73 13.17 -11.26
C ALA A 309 -32.10 12.53 -10.99
N GLN A 310 -32.60 11.73 -11.94
CA GLN A 310 -33.88 11.01 -11.84
C GLN A 310 -33.78 9.71 -11.02
N GLY A 311 -32.57 9.32 -10.60
CA GLY A 311 -32.33 8.06 -9.89
C GLY A 311 -32.35 6.82 -10.78
N GLU A 312 -32.28 6.99 -12.11
CA GLU A 312 -32.24 5.86 -13.02
C GLU A 312 -30.90 5.10 -12.93
N PRO A 313 -30.92 3.76 -13.01
CA PRO A 313 -29.72 2.95 -12.92
C PRO A 313 -28.87 3.09 -14.18
N VAL A 314 -27.76 3.83 -14.07
CA VAL A 314 -26.74 3.88 -15.13
C VAL A 314 -25.89 2.59 -15.10
N ALA A 315 -25.93 1.83 -16.19
CA ALA A 315 -25.17 0.59 -16.32
C ALA A 315 -23.66 0.85 -16.31
N LEU A 316 -22.94 0.18 -15.42
CA LEU A 316 -21.48 0.09 -15.49
C LEU A 316 -21.11 -0.78 -16.71
N PRO A 317 -20.16 -0.36 -17.56
CA PRO A 317 -19.56 -1.27 -18.53
C PRO A 317 -19.00 -2.46 -17.75
N GLN A 318 -19.51 -3.66 -18.05
CA GLN A 318 -19.09 -4.89 -17.36
C GLN A 318 -17.68 -5.26 -17.80
N GLY A 319 -16.68 -4.63 -17.17
CA GLY A 319 -15.40 -5.29 -16.98
C GLY A 319 -15.59 -6.30 -15.87
N GLU A 320 -15.57 -7.59 -16.20
CA GLU A 320 -15.41 -8.63 -15.19
C GLU A 320 -14.12 -8.35 -14.45
N VAL A 321 -14.23 -7.73 -13.26
CA VAL A 321 -13.12 -7.71 -12.32
C VAL A 321 -13.03 -9.11 -11.80
N GLU A 322 -12.22 -9.89 -12.49
CA GLU A 322 -11.74 -11.17 -12.02
C GLU A 322 -11.20 -10.93 -10.61
N LYS A 323 -11.86 -11.53 -9.62
CA LYS A 323 -11.42 -11.44 -8.23
C LYS A 323 -10.02 -12.00 -8.19
N ALA A 324 -9.00 -11.13 -8.08
CA ALA A 324 -7.62 -11.57 -7.95
C ALA A 324 -7.57 -12.64 -6.84
N PRO A 325 -7.29 -13.90 -7.19
CA PRO A 325 -7.42 -14.99 -6.25
C PRO A 325 -6.41 -14.81 -5.11
N LEU A 326 -6.79 -15.22 -3.89
CA LEU A 326 -5.92 -15.07 -2.72
C LEU A 326 -4.63 -15.90 -2.86
N LEU A 327 -4.75 -17.05 -3.52
CA LEU A 327 -3.65 -17.90 -3.96
C LEU A 327 -3.45 -17.70 -5.46
N ALA A 328 -2.21 -17.53 -5.89
CA ALA A 328 -1.91 -17.54 -7.32
C ALA A 328 -2.39 -18.86 -7.94
N PRO A 329 -3.12 -18.84 -9.07
CA PRO A 329 -3.61 -20.06 -9.71
C PRO A 329 -2.47 -21.00 -10.12
N ASP A 330 -1.28 -20.44 -10.35
CA ASP A 330 -0.06 -21.19 -10.71
C ASP A 330 0.86 -21.50 -9.52
N ALA A 331 0.37 -21.39 -8.28
CA ALA A 331 1.13 -21.60 -7.04
C ALA A 331 2.04 -22.83 -7.10
N TRP A 332 1.49 -23.95 -7.56
CA TRP A 332 2.13 -25.27 -7.58
C TRP A 332 2.81 -25.61 -8.91
N ARG A 333 2.57 -24.82 -9.96
CA ARG A 333 3.09 -25.08 -11.32
C ARG A 333 4.26 -24.19 -11.68
N ASN A 334 4.34 -22.98 -11.11
CA ASN A 334 5.35 -22.01 -11.50
C ASN A 334 6.66 -22.19 -10.72
N PRO A 335 7.76 -22.59 -11.38
CA PRO A 335 9.05 -22.77 -10.70
C PRO A 335 9.68 -21.44 -10.27
N ALA A 336 9.21 -20.30 -10.77
CA ALA A 336 9.76 -18.99 -10.39
C ALA A 336 9.55 -18.68 -8.89
N TYR A 337 8.47 -19.18 -8.28
CA TYR A 337 8.24 -19.03 -6.84
C TYR A 337 9.27 -19.80 -6.03
N LEU A 338 9.57 -21.03 -6.45
CA LEU A 338 10.59 -21.88 -5.86
C LEU A 338 11.98 -21.26 -6.01
N HIS A 339 12.34 -20.83 -7.22
CA HIS A 339 13.63 -20.19 -7.50
C HIS A 339 13.84 -18.92 -6.66
N PHE A 340 12.79 -18.13 -6.44
CA PHE A 340 12.88 -16.95 -5.58
C PHE A 340 13.14 -17.33 -4.12
N ALA A 341 12.33 -18.24 -3.58
CA ALA A 341 12.48 -18.67 -2.20
C ALA A 341 13.86 -19.30 -1.96
N LEU A 342 14.34 -20.11 -2.90
CA LEU A 342 15.66 -20.74 -2.83
C LEU A 342 16.79 -19.70 -2.90
N LYS A 343 16.71 -18.72 -3.80
CA LYS A 343 17.72 -17.65 -3.92
C LYS A 343 17.80 -16.81 -2.64
N THR A 344 16.65 -16.41 -2.08
CA THR A 344 16.60 -15.64 -0.84
C THR A 344 17.12 -16.46 0.34
N LEU A 345 16.76 -17.74 0.42
CA LEU A 345 17.28 -18.66 1.43
C LEU A 345 18.80 -18.79 1.34
N LEU A 346 19.34 -19.07 0.15
CA LEU A 346 20.76 -19.30 -0.06
C LEU A 346 21.58 -18.03 0.23
N ALA A 347 21.10 -16.86 -0.20
CA ALA A 347 21.71 -15.58 0.17
C ALA A 347 21.74 -15.37 1.69
N THR A 348 20.63 -15.66 2.37
CA THR A 348 20.53 -15.52 3.83
C THR A 348 21.44 -16.51 4.56
N LEU A 349 21.57 -17.74 4.05
CA LEU A 349 22.48 -18.76 4.60
C LEU A 349 23.95 -18.38 4.42
N ILE A 350 24.34 -17.85 3.26
CA ILE A 350 25.70 -17.34 3.05
C ILE A 350 25.99 -16.23 4.06
N CYS A 351 25.06 -15.30 4.25
CA CYS A 351 25.18 -14.23 5.24
C CYS A 351 25.26 -14.75 6.68
N TYR A 352 24.48 -15.79 7.02
CA TYR A 352 24.56 -16.45 8.32
C TYR A 352 25.93 -17.10 8.55
N VAL A 353 26.43 -17.87 7.58
CA VAL A 353 27.75 -18.52 7.66
C VAL A 353 28.85 -17.47 7.80
N PHE A 354 28.80 -16.39 7.03
CA PHE A 354 29.76 -15.29 7.12
C PHE A 354 29.72 -14.61 8.48
N TYR A 355 28.52 -14.30 8.99
CA TYR A 355 28.32 -13.72 10.32
C TYR A 355 28.91 -14.62 11.41
N THR A 356 28.60 -15.91 11.38
CA THR A 356 29.11 -16.88 12.38
C THR A 356 30.62 -17.08 12.25
N ALA A 357 31.17 -17.08 11.03
CA ALA A 357 32.60 -17.24 10.80
C ALA A 357 33.42 -16.00 11.22
N ALA A 358 32.86 -14.79 11.07
CA ALA A 358 33.51 -13.55 11.45
C ALA A 358 33.38 -13.19 12.94
N ASP A 359 32.59 -13.95 13.71
CA ASP A 359 32.26 -13.74 15.14
C ASP A 359 31.85 -12.30 15.50
N TRP A 360 31.28 -11.58 14.52
CA TRP A 360 30.90 -10.18 14.69
C TRP A 360 29.42 -10.09 15.04
N GLN A 361 29.10 -10.16 16.34
CA GLN A 361 27.72 -10.17 16.85
C GLN A 361 26.86 -8.98 16.41
N GLY A 362 27.47 -7.80 16.16
CA GLY A 362 26.79 -6.61 15.65
C GLY A 362 26.28 -6.71 14.21
N LEU A 363 26.79 -7.65 13.39
CA LEU A 363 26.45 -7.77 11.97
C LEU A 363 25.21 -8.62 11.67
N HIS A 364 24.50 -9.15 12.67
CA HIS A 364 23.31 -10.01 12.46
C HIS A 364 22.21 -9.35 11.59
N THR A 365 22.20 -8.02 11.47
CA THR A 365 21.31 -7.26 10.59
C THR A 365 21.53 -7.51 9.09
N ILE A 366 22.65 -8.12 8.70
CA ILE A 366 22.93 -8.52 7.32
C ILE A 366 21.89 -9.53 6.80
N MET A 367 21.45 -10.46 7.65
CA MET A 367 20.43 -11.46 7.32
C MET A 367 19.06 -10.79 7.11
N LEU A 368 18.68 -9.85 7.98
CA LEU A 368 17.47 -9.04 7.82
C LEU A 368 17.49 -8.27 6.50
N SER A 369 18.66 -7.80 6.10
CA SER A 369 18.81 -7.01 4.88
C SER A 369 18.56 -7.82 3.61
N CYS A 370 19.00 -9.09 3.57
CA CYS A 370 18.68 -10.01 2.48
C CYS A 370 17.17 -10.18 2.30
N VAL A 371 16.45 -10.37 3.42
CA VAL A 371 14.99 -10.52 3.40
C VAL A 371 14.33 -9.24 2.91
N ILE A 372 14.71 -8.08 3.44
CA ILE A 372 14.09 -6.80 3.11
C ILE A 372 14.27 -6.44 1.62
N VAL A 373 15.43 -6.76 1.06
CA VAL A 373 15.70 -6.54 -0.37
C VAL A 373 14.94 -7.53 -1.24
N ALA A 374 14.70 -8.77 -0.77
CA ALA A 374 13.95 -9.78 -1.52
C ALA A 374 12.47 -9.38 -1.69
N GLN A 375 12.16 -8.67 -2.77
CA GLN A 375 10.81 -8.29 -3.14
C GLN A 375 10.30 -9.13 -4.31
N PRO A 376 8.97 -9.26 -4.49
CA PRO A 376 8.39 -10.03 -5.60
C PRO A 376 8.75 -9.48 -7.00
N GLY A 377 9.04 -8.17 -7.12
CA GLY A 377 9.36 -7.50 -8.39
C GLY A 377 10.85 -7.16 -8.57
N LEU A 378 11.38 -7.38 -9.78
CA LEU A 378 12.78 -7.07 -10.13
C LEU A 378 13.10 -5.57 -10.01
N GLY A 379 12.24 -4.70 -10.54
CA GLY A 379 12.40 -3.24 -10.45
C GLY A 379 12.34 -2.73 -9.01
N ALA A 380 11.36 -3.20 -8.23
CA ALA A 380 11.22 -2.86 -6.81
C ALA A 380 12.41 -3.34 -5.97
N THR A 381 12.97 -4.52 -6.29
CA THR A 381 14.18 -5.06 -5.65
C THR A 381 15.38 -4.13 -5.91
N MET A 382 15.64 -3.78 -7.17
CA MET A 382 16.76 -2.91 -7.54
C MET A 382 16.68 -1.52 -6.90
N GLN A 383 15.50 -0.89 -6.93
CA GLN A 383 15.29 0.42 -6.32
C GLN A 383 15.53 0.37 -4.80
N LYS A 384 15.01 -0.64 -4.10
CA LYS A 384 15.21 -0.79 -2.65
C LYS A 384 16.66 -1.09 -2.30
N THR A 385 17.38 -1.89 -3.09
CA THR A 385 18.81 -2.16 -2.88
C THR A 385 19.60 -0.86 -2.97
N TRP A 386 19.38 -0.06 -4.01
CA TRP A 386 20.05 1.23 -4.18
C TRP A 386 19.74 2.21 -3.05
N LEU A 387 18.47 2.31 -2.63
CA LEU A 387 18.07 3.13 -1.50
C LEU A 387 18.74 2.70 -0.19
N ARG A 388 18.92 1.39 0.01
CA ARG A 388 19.61 0.85 1.19
C ARG A 388 21.10 1.15 1.17
N ILE A 389 21.76 0.95 0.03
CA ILE A 389 23.18 1.27 -0.12
C ILE A 389 23.38 2.78 0.09
N GLY A 390 22.58 3.61 -0.57
CA GLY A 390 22.63 5.06 -0.42
C GLY A 390 22.36 5.51 1.02
N GLY A 391 21.33 4.96 1.66
CA GLY A 391 21.00 5.23 3.05
C GLY A 391 22.09 4.79 4.03
N ALA A 392 22.69 3.61 3.83
CA ALA A 392 23.79 3.12 4.64
C ALA A 392 25.04 4.01 4.50
N LEU A 393 25.42 4.36 3.27
CA LEU A 393 26.57 5.25 3.03
C LEU A 393 26.36 6.63 3.66
N LEU A 394 25.17 7.21 3.50
CA LEU A 394 24.85 8.52 4.07
C LEU A 394 24.80 8.47 5.60
N ALA A 395 24.23 7.41 6.19
CA ALA A 395 24.21 7.21 7.63
C ALA A 395 25.62 6.99 8.20
N THR A 396 26.48 6.20 7.53
CA THR A 396 27.88 6.02 7.93
C THR A 396 28.67 7.33 7.83
N LEU A 397 28.47 8.11 6.76
CA LEU A 397 29.09 9.43 6.62
C LEU A 397 28.69 10.37 7.76
N LEU A 398 27.38 10.45 8.04
CA LEU A 398 26.84 11.32 9.08
C LEU A 398 27.31 10.86 10.48
N ALA A 399 27.32 9.55 10.74
CA ALA A 399 27.88 9.00 11.98
C ALA A 399 29.37 9.33 12.15
N LEU A 400 30.16 9.21 11.07
CA LEU A 400 31.58 9.55 11.10
C LEU A 400 31.81 11.05 11.35
N LEU A 401 31.00 11.91 10.74
CA LEU A 401 31.01 13.34 11.03
C LEU A 401 30.67 13.65 12.49
N LEU A 402 29.65 13.01 13.06
CA LEU A 402 29.30 13.19 14.47
C LEU A 402 30.42 12.70 15.41
N ILE A 403 31.03 11.55 15.12
CA ILE A 403 32.15 11.01 15.90
C ILE A 403 33.35 11.95 15.85
N VAL A 404 33.68 12.52 14.69
CA VAL A 404 34.85 13.39 14.52
C VAL A 404 34.62 14.81 15.05
N PHE A 405 33.42 15.37 14.88
CA PHE A 405 33.17 16.79 15.17
C PHE A 405 32.31 17.07 16.40
N VAL A 406 31.53 16.10 16.90
CA VAL A 406 30.66 16.32 18.06
C VAL A 406 31.20 15.61 19.29
N GLN A 407 31.54 14.32 19.15
CA GLN A 407 32.01 13.50 20.27
C GLN A 407 33.29 14.01 20.98
N PRO A 408 34.26 14.67 20.34
CA PRO A 408 35.41 15.22 21.08
C PRO A 408 35.07 16.45 21.92
N TRP A 409 33.88 17.03 21.74
CA TRP A 409 33.42 18.23 22.46
C TRP A 409 32.29 17.96 23.46
N THR A 410 31.89 16.70 23.61
CA THR A 410 30.91 16.19 24.60
C THR A 410 31.61 15.27 25.58
#